data_AF-A0A2M6UMX0-F1
#
_entry.id   AF-A0A2M6UMX0-F1
#
_cell.length_a   1.000
_cell.length_b   1.000
_cell.length_c   1.000
_cell.angle_alpha   90.00
_cell.angle_beta   90.00
_cell.angle_gamma   90.00
#
_symmetry.space_group_name_H-M   'P 1'
#
loop_
_entity.id
_entity.type
_entity.pdbx_description
1 polymer ?
#
loop_
_entity_poly.entity_id
_entity_poly.type
_entity_poly.pdbx_seq_one_letter_code
_entity_poly.pdbx_strand_id
1 'polypeptide(L)'
;MFAHLGSRVIDLDRRRKIKVKRLSRGDLPDWIACASDLSSLTVAEAKGCHDVGGPAKALDRAWAQAKRIDVTVKDRKVSVKRIAIATRWGMAAAGPSDAFLSARDPVDEGDPIEPKDQDSLFIGLLRLHIANLIKPLGHAELAGALQRLTHQPFPQRLQDDLGRARALLDAAPVREVEKATALGGLIGGVVTRAGPITEADVAPADQEALARLNLRPIFVGIDRDLIRAAIDAEPQAVRTRVVQAARPDEFARSDRAGGWIIPVGEERRIKGST
;
A
#
# COMPACT_ATOMS: atom_id res chain seq x y z
N MET A 1 -3.08 -0.86 1.73
CA MET A 1 -2.21 0.34 1.59
C MET A 1 -1.21 0.34 2.75
N PHE A 2 -0.01 0.89 2.55
CA PHE A 2 1.09 0.84 3.52
C PHE A 2 1.83 2.18 3.54
N ALA A 3 2.04 2.72 4.74
CA ALA A 3 2.96 3.82 4.98
C ALA A 3 3.98 3.37 6.02
N HIS A 4 5.28 3.39 5.70
CA HIS A 4 6.32 3.21 6.72
C HIS A 4 6.23 4.38 7.71
N LEU A 5 5.75 4.10 8.91
CA LEU A 5 5.53 5.12 9.92
C LEU A 5 6.86 5.32 10.69
N GLY A 6 7.79 6.08 10.11
CA GLY A 6 9.05 6.47 10.78
C GLY A 6 8.93 7.77 11.61
N SER A 7 7.93 8.59 11.30
CA SER A 7 7.73 9.92 11.89
C SER A 7 6.80 9.91 13.10
N ARG A 8 6.93 10.91 13.98
CA ARG A 8 5.99 11.16 15.10
C ARG A 8 4.59 11.54 14.60
N VAL A 9 4.53 12.21 13.45
CA VAL A 9 3.28 12.60 12.77
C VAL A 9 3.50 12.44 11.27
N ILE A 10 2.52 11.85 10.59
CA ILE A 10 2.50 11.77 9.13
C ILE A 10 1.29 12.55 8.66
N ASP A 11 1.53 13.62 7.91
CA ASP A 11 0.46 14.40 7.31
C ASP A 11 -0.07 13.66 6.08
N LEU A 12 -1.40 13.54 6.01
CA LEU A 12 -2.14 13.01 4.87
C LEU A 12 -2.73 14.15 4.02
N ASP A 13 -3.16 15.22 4.69
CA ASP A 13 -3.47 16.53 4.11
C ASP A 13 -3.28 17.59 5.20
N ARG A 14 -2.16 18.32 5.13
CA ARG A 14 -1.83 19.36 6.13
C ARG A 14 -2.83 20.52 6.14
N ARG A 15 -3.46 20.86 5.01
CA ARG A 15 -4.46 21.95 4.94
C ARG A 15 -5.73 21.59 5.70
N ARG A 16 -6.13 20.33 5.59
CA ARG A 16 -7.31 19.79 6.28
C ARG A 16 -7.00 19.23 7.68
N LYS A 17 -5.74 19.32 8.12
CA LYS A 17 -5.25 18.79 9.41
C LYS A 17 -5.54 17.29 9.54
N ILE A 18 -5.35 16.55 8.45
CA ILE A 18 -5.51 15.10 8.41
C ILE A 18 -4.14 14.46 8.59
N LYS A 19 -4.00 13.61 9.60
CA LYS A 19 -2.70 13.04 9.99
C LYS A 19 -2.84 11.68 10.66
N VAL A 20 -1.79 10.86 10.52
CA VAL A 20 -1.52 9.73 11.40
C VAL A 20 -0.69 10.25 12.57
N LYS A 21 -1.22 10.15 13.78
CA LYS A 21 -0.62 10.65 15.02
C LYS A 21 -0.08 9.48 15.82
N ARG A 22 1.21 9.52 16.16
CA ARG A 22 1.80 8.59 17.13
C ARG A 22 1.37 8.94 18.55
N LEU A 23 0.85 7.95 19.28
CA LEU A 23 0.40 8.08 20.66
C LEU A 23 1.48 7.68 21.68
N SER A 24 2.33 6.71 21.34
CA SER A 24 3.35 6.19 22.26
C SER A 24 4.63 5.74 21.54
N ARG A 25 5.71 5.53 22.30
CA ARG A 25 7.02 5.08 21.79
C ARG A 25 7.00 3.59 21.41
N GLY A 26 8.01 3.17 20.64
CA GLY A 26 8.14 1.81 20.09
C GLY A 26 7.71 1.71 18.62
N ASP A 27 7.88 0.53 18.03
CA ASP A 27 7.52 0.23 16.64
C ASP A 27 6.07 0.58 16.34
N LEU A 28 5.80 1.08 15.14
CA LEU A 28 4.43 1.42 14.74
C LEU A 28 3.74 0.20 14.11
N PRO A 29 2.41 0.20 13.98
CA PRO A 29 1.70 -0.93 13.38
C PRO A 29 2.24 -1.22 11.98
N ASP A 30 2.29 -2.51 11.64
CA ASP A 30 2.72 -2.97 10.33
C ASP A 30 1.87 -2.34 9.22
N TRP A 31 0.54 -2.29 9.35
CA TRP A 31 -0.34 -1.87 8.25
C TRP A 31 -1.31 -0.73 8.63
N ILE A 32 -1.49 0.19 7.68
CA ILE A 32 -2.64 1.10 7.60
C ILE A 32 -3.28 0.95 6.22
N ALA A 33 -4.35 0.15 6.15
CA ALA A 33 -5.07 -0.13 4.93
C ALA A 33 -6.43 0.59 4.91
N CYS A 34 -7.04 0.62 3.74
CA CYS A 34 -8.38 1.11 3.56
C CYS A 34 -9.10 0.17 2.59
N ALA A 35 -10.42 0.04 2.76
CA ALA A 35 -11.26 -0.74 1.88
C ALA A 35 -11.25 -0.16 0.45
N SER A 36 -11.47 -1.01 -0.56
CA SER A 36 -11.40 -0.63 -1.97
C SER A 36 -12.42 0.42 -2.40
N ASP A 37 -13.54 0.49 -1.70
CA ASP A 37 -14.58 1.51 -1.86
C ASP A 37 -14.21 2.86 -1.21
N LEU A 38 -13.07 2.93 -0.53
CA LEU A 38 -12.63 4.07 0.26
C LEU A 38 -13.66 4.48 1.32
N SER A 39 -14.27 3.50 2.01
CA SER A 39 -15.25 3.76 3.07
C SER A 39 -14.68 3.59 4.47
N SER A 40 -13.71 2.69 4.65
CA SER A 40 -13.21 2.31 5.97
C SER A 40 -11.69 2.25 6.01
N LEU A 41 -11.15 2.45 7.22
CA LEU A 41 -9.73 2.37 7.52
C LEU A 41 -9.46 1.19 8.45
N THR A 42 -8.38 0.46 8.18
CA THR A 42 -7.89 -0.62 9.01
C THR A 42 -6.47 -0.33 9.47
N VAL A 43 -6.21 -0.45 10.76
CA VAL A 43 -4.86 -0.50 11.33
C VAL A 43 -4.60 -1.93 11.77
N ALA A 44 -3.55 -2.56 11.25
CA ALA A 44 -3.27 -3.95 11.56
C ALA A 44 -1.83 -4.19 12.00
N GLU A 45 -1.66 -5.21 12.83
CA GLU A 45 -0.38 -5.70 13.32
C GLU A 45 -0.42 -7.23 13.40
N ALA A 46 0.67 -7.90 13.04
CA ALA A 46 0.80 -9.34 13.21
C ALA A 46 2.08 -9.70 13.96
N LYS A 47 1.98 -10.70 14.85
CA LYS A 47 3.15 -11.27 15.54
C LYS A 47 3.20 -12.78 15.38
N GLY A 48 4.40 -13.28 15.11
CA GLY A 48 4.73 -14.69 15.34
C GLY A 48 4.96 -14.96 16.82
N CYS A 49 4.63 -16.15 17.28
CA CYS A 49 5.02 -16.62 18.60
C CYS A 49 5.50 -18.06 18.59
N HIS A 50 6.33 -18.38 19.59
CA HIS A 50 6.79 -19.74 19.89
C HIS A 50 6.48 -20.10 21.35
N ASP A 51 5.62 -19.33 22.00
CA ASP A 51 5.29 -19.48 23.41
C ASP A 51 4.53 -20.79 23.65
N VAL A 52 4.99 -21.59 24.62
CA VAL A 52 4.37 -22.88 24.97
C VAL A 52 2.93 -22.67 25.46
N GLY A 53 2.70 -21.64 26.26
CA GLY A 53 1.39 -21.27 26.81
C GLY A 53 0.40 -20.66 25.79
N GLY A 54 0.71 -20.67 24.50
CA GLY A 54 -0.18 -20.23 23.43
C GLY A 54 -0.01 -18.76 22.99
N PRO A 55 -0.84 -18.29 22.04
CA PRO A 55 -0.63 -17.02 21.34
C PRO A 55 -1.04 -15.77 22.12
N ALA A 56 -1.64 -15.89 23.31
CA ALA A 56 -2.24 -14.76 24.04
C ALA A 56 -1.25 -13.61 24.28
N LYS A 57 -0.04 -13.91 24.78
CA LYS A 57 0.99 -12.88 25.01
C LYS A 57 1.41 -12.16 23.73
N ALA A 58 1.49 -12.89 22.61
CA ALA A 58 1.83 -12.30 21.32
C ALA A 58 0.68 -11.46 20.77
N LEU A 59 -0.56 -11.89 20.98
CA LEU A 59 -1.76 -11.14 20.61
C LEU A 59 -1.84 -9.83 21.40
N ASP A 60 -1.54 -9.85 22.69
CA ASP A 60 -1.49 -8.63 23.53
C ASP A 60 -0.40 -7.66 23.06
N ARG A 61 0.77 -8.17 22.66
CA ARG A 61 1.84 -7.34 22.07
C ARG A 61 1.42 -6.73 20.74
N ALA A 62 0.84 -7.54 19.85
CA ALA A 62 0.31 -7.08 18.57
C ALA A 62 -0.75 -5.99 18.77
N TRP A 63 -1.66 -6.21 19.72
CA TRP A 63 -2.71 -5.25 20.07
C TRP A 63 -2.15 -3.95 20.66
N ALA A 64 -1.18 -4.04 21.56
CA ALA A 64 -0.51 -2.86 22.12
C ALA A 64 0.19 -2.05 21.02
N GLN A 65 0.78 -2.70 20.02
CA GLN A 65 1.43 -2.03 18.89
C GLN A 65 0.40 -1.42 17.92
N ALA A 66 -0.68 -2.12 17.58
CA ALA A 66 -1.80 -1.62 16.76
C ALA A 66 -2.44 -0.34 17.36
N LYS A 67 -2.38 -0.16 18.68
CA LYS A 67 -2.87 1.01 19.42
C LYS A 67 -1.90 2.20 19.47
N ARG A 68 -0.69 2.11 18.92
CA ARG A 68 0.32 3.18 19.03
C ARG A 68 0.04 4.38 18.14
N ILE A 69 -0.98 4.33 17.29
CA ILE A 69 -1.36 5.41 16.40
C ILE A 69 -2.85 5.68 16.47
N ASP A 70 -3.21 6.92 16.18
CA ASP A 70 -4.55 7.31 15.74
C ASP A 70 -4.49 7.96 14.37
N VAL A 71 -5.57 7.83 13.61
CA VAL A 71 -5.81 8.69 12.44
C VAL A 71 -6.75 9.79 12.88
N THR A 72 -6.38 11.03 12.59
CA THR A 72 -7.10 12.21 13.05
C THR A 72 -7.40 13.17 11.91
N VAL A 73 -8.55 13.81 11.98
CA VAL A 73 -9.03 14.89 11.09
C VAL A 73 -9.39 16.07 11.97
N LYS A 74 -8.73 17.23 11.78
CA LYS A 74 -8.97 18.43 12.62
C LYS A 74 -8.86 18.10 14.13
N ASP A 75 -7.88 17.28 14.49
CA ASP A 75 -7.63 16.76 15.85
C ASP A 75 -8.70 15.83 16.45
N ARG A 76 -9.74 15.50 15.68
CA ARG A 76 -10.74 14.48 16.02
C ARG A 76 -10.30 13.11 15.54
N LYS A 77 -10.46 12.09 16.38
CA LYS A 77 -10.08 10.70 16.06
C LYS A 77 -11.07 10.12 15.05
N VAL A 78 -10.58 9.45 14.02
CA VAL A 78 -11.41 8.76 13.01
C VAL A 78 -11.69 7.32 13.47
N SER A 79 -12.88 6.78 13.20
CA SER A 79 -13.16 5.36 13.43
C SER A 79 -12.25 4.48 12.57
N VAL A 80 -11.64 3.47 13.19
CA VAL A 80 -10.75 2.52 12.50
C VAL A 80 -11.05 1.09 12.93
N LYS A 81 -11.08 0.15 11.98
CA LYS A 81 -11.02 -1.28 12.30
C LYS A 81 -9.59 -1.58 12.77
N ARG A 82 -9.41 -2.09 13.99
CA ARG A 82 -8.07 -2.46 14.48
C ARG A 82 -7.94 -3.95 14.52
N ILE A 83 -6.93 -4.48 13.85
CA ILE A 83 -6.69 -5.91 13.76
C ILE A 83 -5.34 -6.23 14.40
N ALA A 84 -5.34 -7.13 15.36
CA ALA A 84 -4.15 -7.76 15.89
C ALA A 84 -4.23 -9.26 15.61
N ILE A 85 -3.18 -9.81 15.01
CA ILE A 85 -3.08 -11.24 14.69
C ILE A 85 -1.87 -11.82 15.42
N ALA A 86 -2.06 -12.99 16.02
CA ALA A 86 -0.98 -13.80 16.55
C ALA A 86 -1.00 -15.18 15.89
N THR A 87 0.15 -15.59 15.36
CA THR A 87 0.33 -16.89 14.72
C THR A 87 1.38 -17.71 15.46
N ARG A 88 1.12 -19.00 15.60
CA ARG A 88 2.11 -20.00 16.04
C ARG A 88 2.06 -21.19 15.10
N TRP A 89 3.23 -21.64 14.69
CA TRP A 89 3.37 -22.88 13.93
C TRP A 89 3.60 -24.05 14.87
N GLY A 90 2.94 -25.18 14.58
CA GLY A 90 3.24 -26.45 15.24
C GLY A 90 4.63 -26.93 14.85
N MET A 91 5.33 -27.57 15.78
CA MET A 91 6.67 -28.12 15.55
C MET A 91 6.67 -29.64 15.54
N ALA A 92 7.41 -30.23 14.61
CA ALA A 92 7.50 -31.69 14.44
C ALA A 92 8.24 -32.39 15.58
N ALA A 93 9.21 -31.74 16.23
CA ALA A 93 9.89 -32.24 17.42
C ALA A 93 10.37 -31.06 18.28
N ALA A 94 10.25 -31.19 19.60
CA ALA A 94 10.57 -30.18 20.62
C ALA A 94 9.85 -28.83 20.44
N GLY A 95 8.70 -28.70 21.09
CA GLY A 95 7.88 -27.49 21.07
C GLY A 95 6.39 -27.84 21.08
N PRO A 96 5.52 -26.84 20.92
CA PRO A 96 4.10 -27.08 20.84
C PRO A 96 3.72 -27.81 19.54
N SER A 97 2.92 -28.88 19.63
CA SER A 97 2.50 -29.69 18.47
C SER A 97 1.55 -28.95 17.56
N ASP A 98 0.68 -28.11 18.12
CA ASP A 98 -0.44 -27.53 17.38
C ASP A 98 -0.17 -26.10 16.93
N ALA A 99 -0.60 -25.83 15.70
CA ALA A 99 -0.65 -24.49 15.14
C ALA A 99 -1.83 -23.71 15.75
N PHE A 100 -1.61 -22.41 15.98
CA PHE A 100 -2.65 -21.50 16.45
C PHE A 100 -2.69 -20.25 15.59
N LEU A 101 -3.91 -19.82 15.29
CA LEU A 101 -4.21 -18.49 14.76
C LEU A 101 -5.18 -17.83 15.73
N SER A 102 -4.82 -16.67 16.26
CA SER A 102 -5.68 -15.87 17.12
C SER A 102 -5.76 -14.45 16.61
N ALA A 103 -6.95 -13.88 16.64
CA ALA A 103 -7.21 -12.53 16.15
C ALA A 103 -8.01 -11.73 17.17
N ARG A 104 -7.73 -10.42 17.20
CA ARG A 104 -8.52 -9.42 17.91
C ARG A 104 -8.78 -8.29 16.94
N ASP A 105 -10.04 -8.06 16.60
CA ASP A 105 -10.41 -7.19 15.49
C ASP A 105 -11.52 -6.16 15.81
N PRO A 106 -11.53 -5.47 16.97
CA PRO A 106 -12.62 -4.54 17.27
C PRO A 106 -12.63 -3.33 16.33
N VAL A 107 -13.80 -2.71 16.19
CA VAL A 107 -13.90 -1.34 15.70
C VAL A 107 -13.49 -0.41 16.85
N ASP A 108 -12.50 0.42 16.61
CA ASP A 108 -12.09 1.47 17.54
C ASP A 108 -12.76 2.77 17.12
N GLU A 109 -13.88 3.06 17.79
CA GLU A 109 -14.74 4.17 17.44
C GLU A 109 -14.04 5.53 17.59
N GLY A 110 -14.38 6.41 16.67
CA GLY A 110 -13.99 7.80 16.64
C GLY A 110 -15.19 8.69 16.36
N ASP A 111 -14.87 9.93 16.07
CA ASP A 111 -15.79 10.97 15.68
C ASP A 111 -16.23 10.81 14.21
N PRO A 112 -17.51 11.10 13.90
CA PRO A 112 -17.94 11.26 12.53
C PRO A 112 -17.17 12.39 11.84
N ILE A 113 -16.73 12.13 10.60
CA ILE A 113 -16.01 13.09 9.75
C ILE A 113 -16.82 13.44 8.50
N GLU A 114 -16.58 14.62 7.95
CA GLU A 114 -17.24 15.08 6.74
C GLU A 114 -16.79 14.22 5.53
N PRO A 115 -17.68 13.87 4.57
CA PRO A 115 -17.31 13.05 3.42
C PRO A 115 -16.10 13.58 2.62
N LYS A 116 -15.98 14.91 2.47
CA LYS A 116 -14.82 15.54 1.81
C LYS A 116 -13.49 15.35 2.56
N ASP A 117 -13.54 15.26 3.89
CA ASP A 117 -12.34 15.03 4.70
C ASP A 117 -11.99 13.54 4.68
N GLN A 118 -12.99 12.66 4.63
CA GLN A 118 -12.82 11.23 4.39
C GLN A 118 -12.15 10.97 3.03
N ASP A 119 -12.64 11.58 1.95
CA ASP A 119 -12.02 11.52 0.62
C ASP A 119 -10.55 11.97 0.67
N SER A 120 -10.28 13.11 1.32
CA SER A 120 -8.93 13.66 1.41
C SER A 120 -7.99 12.78 2.23
N LEU A 121 -8.50 12.13 3.28
CA LEU A 121 -7.76 11.14 4.07
C LEU A 121 -7.32 9.97 3.19
N PHE A 122 -8.22 9.42 2.39
CA PHE A 122 -7.91 8.28 1.53
C PHE A 122 -6.96 8.64 0.39
N ILE A 123 -7.14 9.80 -0.24
CA ILE A 123 -6.20 10.32 -1.22
C ILE A 123 -4.80 10.50 -0.61
N GLY A 124 -4.71 11.06 0.61
CA GLY A 124 -3.43 11.20 1.32
C GLY A 124 -2.74 9.86 1.56
N LEU A 125 -3.48 8.85 2.04
CA LEU A 125 -2.95 7.50 2.23
C LEU A 125 -2.50 6.86 0.92
N LEU A 126 -3.30 7.01 -0.14
CA LEU A 126 -2.99 6.48 -1.47
C LEU A 126 -1.69 7.09 -2.02
N ARG A 127 -1.53 8.42 -1.93
CA ARG A 127 -0.30 9.11 -2.35
C ARG A 127 0.94 8.57 -1.65
N LEU A 128 0.88 8.40 -0.32
CA LEU A 128 1.98 7.84 0.45
C LEU A 128 2.25 6.38 0.09
N HIS A 129 1.20 5.61 -0.15
CA HIS A 129 1.33 4.21 -0.55
C HIS A 129 2.01 4.07 -1.90
N ILE A 130 1.52 4.81 -2.92
CA ILE A 130 2.12 4.86 -4.25
C ILE A 130 3.59 5.29 -4.14
N ALA A 131 3.88 6.36 -3.40
CA ALA A 131 5.24 6.85 -3.21
C ALA A 131 6.18 5.77 -2.64
N ASN A 132 5.72 5.01 -1.64
CA ASN A 132 6.53 3.94 -1.05
C ASN A 132 6.76 2.76 -2.00
N LEU A 133 5.80 2.47 -2.89
CA LEU A 133 5.93 1.40 -3.88
C LEU A 133 6.85 1.79 -5.03
N ILE A 134 6.70 3.00 -5.59
CA ILE A 134 7.43 3.39 -6.81
C ILE A 134 8.85 3.90 -6.52
N LYS A 135 9.12 4.40 -5.30
CA LYS A 135 10.45 4.88 -4.91
C LYS A 135 11.55 3.82 -5.10
N PRO A 136 11.44 2.59 -4.58
CA PRO A 136 12.44 1.55 -4.80
C PRO A 136 12.49 1.05 -6.26
N LEU A 137 11.49 1.40 -7.09
CA LEU A 137 11.41 1.03 -8.50
C LEU A 137 12.03 2.09 -9.44
N GLY A 138 12.83 3.03 -8.91
CA GLY A 138 13.51 4.06 -9.69
C GLY A 138 12.77 5.39 -9.81
N HIS A 139 11.54 5.51 -9.28
CA HIS A 139 10.71 6.72 -9.41
C HIS A 139 10.82 7.64 -8.19
N ALA A 140 12.04 7.86 -7.69
CA ALA A 140 12.28 8.58 -6.44
C ALA A 140 11.78 10.03 -6.46
N GLU A 141 11.90 10.72 -7.60
CA GLU A 141 11.42 12.10 -7.74
C GLU A 141 9.90 12.22 -7.71
N LEU A 142 9.20 11.33 -8.44
CA LEU A 142 7.75 11.25 -8.43
C LEU A 142 7.23 10.86 -7.05
N ALA A 143 7.86 9.88 -6.40
CA ALA A 143 7.55 9.53 -5.01
C ALA A 143 7.71 10.72 -4.06
N GLY A 144 8.79 11.49 -4.20
CA GLY A 144 9.02 12.71 -3.42
C GLY A 144 7.97 13.78 -3.69
N ALA A 145 7.50 13.93 -4.94
CA ALA A 145 6.42 14.85 -5.29
C ALA A 145 5.09 14.46 -4.64
N LEU A 146 4.72 13.18 -4.69
CA LEU A 146 3.51 12.65 -4.04
C LEU A 146 3.54 12.87 -2.52
N GLN A 147 4.70 12.71 -1.88
CA GLN A 147 4.87 13.00 -0.45
C GLN A 147 4.70 14.50 -0.15
N ARG A 148 5.25 15.39 -0.98
CA ARG A 148 5.08 16.84 -0.78
C ARG A 148 3.61 17.27 -0.86
N LEU A 149 2.81 16.66 -1.74
CA LEU A 149 1.38 16.95 -1.86
C LEU A 149 0.60 16.74 -0.55
N THR A 150 1.06 15.87 0.36
CA THR A 150 0.40 15.69 1.67
C THR A 150 0.81 16.76 2.69
N HIS A 151 1.96 17.40 2.48
CA HIS A 151 2.57 18.35 3.41
C HIS A 151 2.24 19.82 3.10
N GLN A 152 1.69 20.16 1.94
CA GLN A 152 1.53 21.56 1.54
C GLN A 152 0.40 22.28 2.29
N PRO A 153 0.69 23.29 3.15
CA PRO A 153 -0.35 24.04 3.85
C PRO A 153 -0.88 25.22 3.01
N PHE A 154 -0.13 25.67 1.99
CA PHE A 154 -0.44 26.88 1.22
C PHE A 154 -0.98 26.54 -0.19
N PRO A 155 -2.07 27.18 -0.64
CA PRO A 155 -2.66 26.89 -1.96
C PRO A 155 -1.71 27.07 -3.15
N GLN A 156 -0.89 28.13 -3.16
CA GLN A 156 0.04 28.40 -4.27
C GLN A 156 1.09 27.29 -4.41
N ARG A 157 1.78 26.95 -3.32
CA ARG A 157 2.77 25.87 -3.31
C ARG A 157 2.17 24.51 -3.66
N LEU A 158 0.91 24.28 -3.31
CA LEU A 158 0.19 23.08 -3.73
C LEU A 158 0.02 23.03 -5.25
N GLN A 159 -0.31 24.15 -5.91
CA GLN A 159 -0.41 24.19 -7.37
C GLN A 159 0.94 23.91 -8.05
N ASP A 160 2.02 24.47 -7.51
CA ASP A 160 3.38 24.21 -8.02
C ASP A 160 3.76 22.73 -7.88
N ASP A 161 3.52 22.12 -6.71
CA ASP A 161 3.79 20.70 -6.49
C ASP A 161 2.87 19.79 -7.31
N LEU A 162 1.62 20.18 -7.56
CA LEU A 162 0.72 19.48 -8.48
C LEU A 162 1.28 19.50 -9.90
N GLY A 163 1.68 20.68 -10.39
CA GLY A 163 2.31 20.83 -11.71
C GLY A 163 3.57 19.97 -11.83
N ARG A 164 4.42 19.98 -10.81
CA ARG A 164 5.63 19.15 -10.76
C ARG A 164 5.32 17.65 -10.74
N ALA A 165 4.36 17.20 -9.94
CA ALA A 165 3.96 15.80 -9.86
C ALA A 165 3.41 15.32 -11.21
N ARG A 166 2.59 16.14 -11.88
CA ARG A 166 2.07 15.85 -13.23
C ARG A 166 3.21 15.72 -14.24
N ALA A 167 4.11 16.69 -14.30
CA ALA A 167 5.24 16.66 -15.22
C ALA A 167 6.14 15.43 -15.01
N LEU A 168 6.40 15.05 -13.75
CA LEU A 168 7.16 13.84 -13.43
C LEU A 168 6.42 12.56 -13.84
N LEU A 169 5.09 12.50 -13.65
CA LEU A 169 4.28 11.38 -14.12
C LEU A 169 4.27 11.27 -15.65
N ASP A 170 4.29 12.40 -16.35
CA ASP A 170 4.29 12.48 -17.81
C ASP A 170 5.64 12.10 -18.43
N ALA A 171 6.73 12.40 -17.73
CA ALA A 171 8.08 12.00 -18.14
C ALA A 171 8.44 10.56 -17.72
N ALA A 172 7.67 9.95 -16.80
CA ALA A 172 7.98 8.61 -16.31
C ALA A 172 7.82 7.56 -17.42
N PRO A 173 8.78 6.63 -17.58
CA PRO A 173 8.67 5.59 -18.61
C PRO A 173 7.46 4.72 -18.33
N VAL A 174 6.58 4.64 -19.33
CA VAL A 174 5.36 3.85 -19.28
C VAL A 174 5.63 2.50 -19.93
N ARG A 175 5.32 1.41 -19.23
CA ARG A 175 5.28 0.09 -19.86
C ARG A 175 3.85 -0.31 -20.18
N GLU A 176 3.61 -0.61 -21.45
CA GLU A 176 2.40 -1.28 -21.89
C GLU A 176 2.49 -2.76 -21.58
N VAL A 177 1.36 -3.34 -21.19
CA VAL A 177 1.23 -4.75 -20.91
C VAL A 177 0.29 -5.32 -21.97
N GLU A 178 0.75 -6.33 -22.73
CA GLU A 178 0.10 -6.89 -23.94
C GLU A 178 -1.37 -7.32 -23.78
N LYS A 179 -1.91 -7.37 -22.55
CA LYS A 179 -3.31 -7.71 -22.27
C LYS A 179 -4.09 -6.67 -21.47
N ALA A 180 -3.42 -5.61 -21.00
CA ALA A 180 -4.05 -4.59 -20.19
C ALA A 180 -4.54 -3.41 -21.04
N THR A 181 -5.31 -3.65 -22.10
CA THR A 181 -5.83 -2.59 -23.00
C THR A 181 -6.73 -1.56 -22.27
N ALA A 182 -7.17 -1.87 -21.04
CA ALA A 182 -7.94 -0.96 -20.19
C ALA A 182 -7.08 -0.09 -19.25
N LEU A 183 -5.79 -0.38 -19.07
CA LEU A 183 -4.90 0.41 -18.22
C LEU A 183 -4.14 1.40 -19.09
N GLY A 184 -4.09 2.67 -18.70
CA GLY A 184 -3.38 3.76 -19.40
C GLY A 184 -1.85 3.67 -19.32
N GLY A 185 -1.33 2.44 -19.20
CA GLY A 185 0.04 2.10 -18.95
C GLY A 185 0.41 2.01 -17.47
N LEU A 186 1.54 1.34 -17.18
CA LEU A 186 2.03 1.14 -15.83
C LEU A 186 3.30 1.94 -15.55
N ILE A 187 3.34 2.57 -14.38
CA ILE A 187 4.54 3.19 -13.81
C ILE A 187 5.15 2.23 -12.79
N GLY A 188 6.38 1.80 -13.03
CA GLY A 188 6.97 0.73 -12.26
C GLY A 188 8.41 0.42 -12.65
N GLY A 189 8.88 -0.75 -12.24
CA GLY A 189 10.24 -1.20 -12.48
C GLY A 189 10.36 -2.71 -12.49
N VAL A 190 11.53 -3.20 -12.90
CA VAL A 190 11.84 -4.63 -12.93
C VAL A 190 12.42 -5.05 -11.57
N VAL A 191 11.88 -6.11 -11.00
CA VAL A 191 12.32 -6.70 -9.74
C VAL A 191 12.89 -8.08 -10.00
N THR A 192 14.07 -8.35 -9.46
CA THR A 192 14.73 -9.66 -9.48
C THR A 192 14.81 -10.24 -8.08
N ARG A 193 15.33 -11.46 -7.95
CA ARG A 193 15.64 -12.04 -6.62
C ARG A 193 16.65 -11.22 -5.82
N ALA A 194 17.52 -10.46 -6.49
CA ALA A 194 18.51 -9.60 -5.85
C ALA A 194 17.98 -8.21 -5.49
N GLY A 195 16.73 -7.89 -5.89
CA GLY A 195 16.12 -6.58 -5.68
C GLY A 195 15.71 -5.89 -6.99
N PRO A 196 15.21 -4.64 -6.90
CA PRO A 196 14.81 -3.84 -8.06
C PRO A 196 16.01 -3.40 -8.89
N ILE A 197 15.84 -3.39 -10.21
CA ILE A 197 16.77 -2.80 -11.17
C ILE A 197 16.34 -1.35 -11.40
N THR A 198 17.12 -0.41 -10.87
CA THR A 198 16.80 1.04 -10.88
C THR A 198 17.52 1.80 -11.98
N GLU A 199 18.60 1.25 -12.51
CA GLU A 199 19.46 1.86 -13.51
C GLU A 199 19.44 1.00 -14.77
N ALA A 200 19.24 1.65 -15.91
CA ALA A 200 19.06 1.09 -17.25
C ALA A 200 17.63 0.63 -17.58
N ASP A 201 17.16 1.16 -18.71
CA ASP A 201 16.21 0.46 -19.56
C ASP A 201 16.78 -0.94 -19.81
N VAL A 202 16.29 -1.93 -19.07
CA VAL A 202 16.62 -3.32 -19.34
C VAL A 202 16.12 -3.60 -20.75
N ALA A 203 17.06 -3.75 -21.69
CA ALA A 203 16.72 -3.97 -23.08
C ALA A 203 15.87 -5.26 -23.17
N PRO A 204 14.92 -5.34 -24.11
CA PRO A 204 14.11 -6.56 -24.28
C PRO A 204 14.98 -7.84 -24.40
N ALA A 205 16.14 -7.74 -25.05
CA ALA A 205 17.11 -8.83 -25.17
C ALA A 205 17.69 -9.28 -23.81
N ASP A 206 17.97 -8.33 -22.90
CA ASP A 206 18.46 -8.65 -21.56
C ASP A 206 17.36 -9.32 -20.73
N GLN A 207 16.11 -8.88 -20.88
CA GLN A 207 14.97 -9.52 -20.20
C GLN A 207 14.77 -10.97 -20.67
N GLU A 208 14.93 -11.23 -21.97
CA GLU A 208 14.87 -12.56 -22.53
C GLU A 208 16.03 -13.43 -22.06
N ALA A 209 17.26 -12.87 -22.03
CA ALA A 209 18.43 -13.55 -21.49
C ALA A 209 18.24 -13.92 -20.00
N LEU A 210 17.76 -13.00 -19.17
CA LEU A 210 17.46 -13.24 -17.76
C LEU A 210 16.35 -14.29 -17.55
N ALA A 211 15.34 -14.32 -18.44
CA ALA A 211 14.31 -15.35 -18.42
C ALA A 211 14.88 -16.74 -18.77
N ARG A 212 15.73 -16.84 -19.81
CA ARG A 212 16.43 -18.08 -20.19
C ARG A 212 17.34 -18.60 -19.08
N LEU A 213 17.95 -17.70 -18.30
CA LEU A 213 18.77 -18.03 -17.14
C LEU A 213 17.96 -18.39 -15.87
N ASN A 214 16.63 -18.50 -15.95
CA ASN A 214 15.74 -18.75 -14.81
C ASN A 214 15.88 -17.72 -13.65
N LEU A 215 16.41 -16.52 -13.94
CA LEU A 215 16.57 -15.45 -12.95
C LEU A 215 15.25 -14.69 -12.71
N ARG A 216 14.23 -14.94 -13.55
CA ARG A 216 12.82 -14.51 -13.42
C ARG A 216 12.65 -13.04 -12.96
N PRO A 217 13.13 -12.06 -13.74
CA PRO A 217 12.77 -10.66 -13.53
C PRO A 217 11.26 -10.47 -13.71
N ILE A 218 10.62 -9.77 -12.79
CA ILE A 218 9.18 -9.45 -12.80
C ILE A 218 9.02 -7.94 -12.88
N PHE A 219 8.24 -7.46 -13.85
CA PHE A 219 7.82 -6.07 -13.83
C PHE A 219 6.71 -5.89 -12.80
N VAL A 220 6.87 -4.90 -11.92
CA VAL A 220 5.87 -4.48 -10.95
C VAL A 220 5.57 -3.01 -11.20
N GLY A 221 4.30 -2.64 -11.30
CA GLY A 221 3.90 -1.27 -11.57
C GLY A 221 2.49 -0.96 -11.11
N ILE A 222 2.16 0.33 -11.13
CA ILE A 222 0.88 0.90 -10.75
C ILE A 222 0.27 1.58 -11.97
N ASP A 223 -1.05 1.48 -12.13
CA ASP A 223 -1.79 2.20 -13.18
C ASP A 223 -1.46 3.69 -13.15
N ARG A 224 -0.93 4.20 -14.26
CA ARG A 224 -0.57 5.61 -14.42
C ARG A 224 -1.75 6.53 -14.14
N ASP A 225 -2.95 6.14 -14.55
CA ASP A 225 -4.15 6.95 -14.36
C ASP A 225 -4.64 6.94 -12.92
N LEU A 226 -4.38 5.87 -12.17
CA LEU A 226 -4.60 5.85 -10.72
C LEU A 226 -3.65 6.84 -10.03
N ILE A 227 -2.40 6.90 -10.46
CA ILE A 227 -1.44 7.90 -9.95
C ILE A 227 -1.90 9.31 -10.32
N ARG A 228 -2.38 9.52 -11.56
CA ARG A 228 -2.94 10.81 -11.99
C ARG A 228 -4.13 11.24 -11.11
N ALA A 229 -5.12 10.37 -10.94
CA ALA A 229 -6.30 10.64 -10.11
C ALA A 229 -5.91 10.94 -8.65
N ALA A 230 -4.89 10.27 -8.12
CA ALA A 230 -4.33 10.56 -6.80
C ALA A 230 -3.63 11.93 -6.76
N ILE A 231 -2.86 12.31 -7.79
CA ILE A 231 -2.26 13.65 -7.91
C ILE A 231 -3.37 14.71 -7.92
N ASP A 232 -4.38 14.55 -8.78
CA ASP A 232 -5.44 15.52 -8.99
C ASP A 232 -6.49 15.55 -7.87
N ALA A 233 -6.39 14.63 -6.90
CA ALA A 233 -7.30 14.48 -5.78
C ALA A 233 -8.75 14.26 -6.23
N GLU A 234 -8.95 13.34 -7.18
CA GLU A 234 -10.25 12.97 -7.75
C GLU A 234 -10.77 11.65 -7.14
N PRO A 235 -11.57 11.69 -6.05
CA PRO A 235 -11.88 10.49 -5.27
C PRO A 235 -12.75 9.51 -6.06
N GLN A 236 -13.63 10.01 -6.92
CA GLN A 236 -14.48 9.15 -7.77
C GLN A 236 -13.67 8.45 -8.85
N ALA A 237 -12.74 9.15 -9.51
CA ALA A 237 -11.84 8.53 -10.48
C ALA A 237 -10.99 7.43 -9.82
N VAL A 238 -10.47 7.69 -8.61
CA VAL A 238 -9.77 6.68 -7.81
C VAL A 238 -10.67 5.47 -7.51
N ARG A 239 -11.88 5.67 -6.97
CA ARG A 239 -12.81 4.57 -6.69
C ARG A 239 -13.10 3.74 -7.93
N THR A 240 -13.43 4.40 -9.03
CA THR A 240 -13.71 3.72 -10.31
C THR A 240 -12.52 2.88 -10.74
N ARG A 241 -11.29 3.39 -10.65
CA ARG A 241 -10.08 2.66 -11.05
C ARG A 241 -9.74 1.51 -10.12
N VAL A 242 -9.83 1.71 -8.80
CA VAL A 242 -9.61 0.67 -7.79
C VAL A 242 -10.61 -0.49 -7.98
N VAL A 243 -11.87 -0.18 -8.29
CA VAL A 243 -12.91 -1.18 -8.57
C VAL A 243 -12.73 -1.82 -9.96
N GLN A 244 -12.38 -1.05 -11.00
CA GLN A 244 -12.21 -1.58 -12.37
C GLN A 244 -10.96 -2.43 -12.54
N ALA A 245 -9.92 -2.19 -11.75
CA ALA A 245 -8.74 -3.04 -11.71
C ALA A 245 -9.07 -4.49 -11.29
N ALA A 246 -10.23 -4.73 -10.65
CA ALA A 246 -10.68 -6.02 -10.13
C ALA A 246 -11.08 -7.06 -11.19
N ARG A 247 -10.50 -7.04 -12.40
CA ARG A 247 -10.60 -8.17 -13.33
C ARG A 247 -9.46 -9.16 -13.04
N PRO A 248 -9.77 -10.46 -12.85
CA PRO A 248 -8.82 -11.41 -12.28
C PRO A 248 -7.67 -11.75 -13.24
N ASP A 249 -6.47 -11.92 -12.67
CA ASP A 249 -5.27 -12.57 -13.19
C ASP A 249 -5.08 -12.51 -14.73
N GLU A 250 -4.87 -11.30 -15.26
CA GLU A 250 -4.28 -11.16 -16.59
C GLU A 250 -2.76 -11.20 -16.51
N PHE A 251 -2.18 -12.25 -17.10
CA PHE A 251 -0.73 -12.36 -17.24
C PHE A 251 -0.21 -11.19 -18.06
N ALA A 252 0.74 -10.45 -17.49
CA ALA A 252 1.34 -9.31 -18.16
C ALA A 252 2.26 -9.71 -19.35
N ARG A 253 2.57 -11.00 -19.48
CA ARG A 253 3.39 -11.56 -20.56
C ARG A 253 2.64 -12.69 -21.26
N SER A 254 2.80 -12.77 -22.58
CA SER A 254 2.32 -13.87 -23.42
C SER A 254 2.92 -15.23 -23.04
N ASP A 255 4.11 -15.27 -22.45
CA ASP A 255 4.84 -16.49 -22.05
C ASP A 255 4.42 -17.09 -20.69
N ARG A 256 3.44 -16.49 -19.99
CA ARG A 256 2.97 -16.89 -18.65
C ARG A 256 4.08 -16.90 -17.57
N ALA A 257 5.25 -16.36 -17.85
CA ALA A 257 6.36 -16.30 -16.91
C ALA A 257 6.22 -15.05 -16.02
N GLY A 258 5.47 -15.18 -14.92
CA GLY A 258 5.65 -14.36 -13.72
C GLY A 258 5.21 -12.89 -13.75
N GLY A 259 4.55 -12.40 -14.79
CA GLY A 259 3.93 -11.09 -14.78
C GLY A 259 2.52 -11.15 -14.18
N TRP A 260 2.33 -10.64 -12.96
CA TRP A 260 1.02 -10.57 -12.31
C TRP A 260 0.55 -9.12 -12.26
N ILE A 261 -0.65 -8.84 -12.79
CA ILE A 261 -1.37 -7.61 -12.45
C ILE A 261 -2.12 -7.94 -11.16
N ILE A 262 -1.74 -7.30 -10.05
CA ILE A 262 -2.45 -7.47 -8.77
C ILE A 262 -3.39 -6.27 -8.61
N PRO A 263 -4.72 -6.44 -8.76
CA PRO A 263 -5.67 -5.41 -8.40
C PRO A 263 -5.51 -5.05 -6.93
N VAL A 264 -5.41 -3.75 -6.64
CA VAL A 264 -5.61 -3.27 -5.28
C VAL A 264 -7.12 -3.24 -5.07
N GLY A 265 -7.71 -4.20 -4.36
CA GLY A 265 -9.09 -4.05 -3.87
C GLY A 265 -10.05 -5.24 -3.85
N GLU A 266 -9.63 -6.45 -4.23
CA GLU A 266 -10.48 -7.64 -4.11
C GLU A 266 -10.21 -8.43 -2.81
N GLU A 267 -11.28 -8.90 -2.17
CA GLU A 267 -11.20 -9.97 -1.16
C GLU A 267 -10.79 -11.27 -1.84
N ARG A 268 -9.53 -11.69 -1.69
CA ARG A 268 -9.12 -13.04 -2.05
C ARG A 268 -9.84 -14.06 -1.16
N ARG A 269 -10.84 -14.76 -1.71
CA ARG A 269 -11.19 -16.09 -1.21
C ARG A 269 -10.34 -17.12 -1.94
N ILE A 270 -9.25 -17.55 -1.29
CA ILE A 270 -8.56 -18.77 -1.70
C ILE A 270 -9.53 -19.92 -1.43
N LYS A 271 -10.28 -20.35 -2.45
CA LYS A 271 -10.95 -21.65 -2.38
C LYS A 271 -9.86 -22.71 -2.46
N GLY A 272 -9.55 -23.33 -1.33
CA GLY A 272 -8.79 -24.56 -1.32
C GLY A 272 -9.54 -25.58 -2.18
N SER A 273 -8.88 -26.10 -3.22
CA SER A 273 -9.34 -27.28 -3.92
C SER A 273 -9.25 -28.45 -2.95
N THR A 274 -10.39 -28.93 -2.48
CA THR A 274 -10.55 -30.34 -2.08
C THR A 274 -10.79 -31.18 -3.33
#